data_AF-A0A931CB02-F1
#
_entry.id   AF-A0A931CB02-F1
#
_cell.length_a   1.000
_cell.length_b   1.000
_cell.length_c   1.000
_cell.angle_alpha   90.00
_cell.angle_beta   90.00
_cell.angle_gamma   90.00
#
_symmetry.space_group_name_H-M   'P 1'
#
loop_
_entity.id
_entity.type
_entity.pdbx_description
1 polymer ?
#
loop_
_entity_poly.entity_id
_entity_poly.type
_entity_poly.pdbx_seq_one_letter_code
_entity_poly.pdbx_strand_id
1 'polypeptide(L)'
;MTELLVLRGVVEAAPDRVAAVLLDVLPGGRSPLATAGTIEHSDGDEFVMVRDGSRITVTVDRAARSVTQQGEWWYRGVTSVEPDQRGSQVVHRIFNIAPGHRWAVRMVSRGPLHAAPTAFATQLEQLSRELGVAAWVELD
;
A
#
# COMPACT_ATOMS: atom_id res chain seq x y z
N MET A 1 14.01 -3.14 11.25
CA MET A 1 13.04 -3.45 10.18
C MET A 1 13.73 -4.33 9.15
N THR A 2 13.03 -5.28 8.54
CA THR A 2 13.58 -6.17 7.50
C THR A 2 12.60 -6.20 6.33
N GLU A 3 13.07 -5.93 5.11
CA GLU A 3 12.25 -6.07 3.91
C GLU A 3 11.98 -7.55 3.62
N LEU A 4 10.72 -7.87 3.32
CA LEU A 4 10.26 -9.23 3.03
C LEU A 4 9.89 -9.40 1.56
N LEU A 5 9.39 -8.35 0.92
CA LEU A 5 8.93 -8.35 -0.46
C LEU A 5 8.93 -6.93 -1.01
N VAL A 6 9.30 -6.80 -2.28
CA VAL A 6 9.06 -5.61 -3.10
C VAL A 6 8.29 -6.03 -4.34
N LEU A 7 7.30 -5.23 -4.73
CA LEU A 7 6.53 -5.36 -5.96
C LEU A 7 6.53 -4.02 -6.68
N ARG A 8 6.62 -4.07 -8.00
CA ARG A 8 6.70 -2.88 -8.85
C ARG A 8 5.70 -2.97 -9.98
N GLY A 9 5.16 -1.83 -10.35
CA GLY A 9 4.29 -1.71 -11.51
C GLY A 9 4.35 -0.32 -12.09
N VAL A 10 4.04 -0.21 -13.36
CA VAL A 10 4.03 1.06 -14.09
C VAL A 10 2.58 1.48 -14.28
N VAL A 11 2.34 2.79 -14.19
CA VAL A 11 1.08 3.45 -14.52
C VAL A 11 1.40 4.58 -15.50
N GLU A 12 0.76 4.58 -16.66
CA GLU A 12 0.99 5.58 -17.74
C GLU A 12 0.32 6.93 -17.44
N ALA A 13 0.63 7.49 -16.28
CA ALA A 13 0.21 8.81 -15.84
C ALA A 13 1.33 9.48 -15.04
N ALA A 14 1.31 10.81 -15.01
CA ALA A 14 2.27 11.58 -14.21
C ALA A 14 2.19 11.21 -12.72
N PRO A 15 3.32 11.21 -11.98
CA PRO A 15 3.36 10.81 -10.58
C PRO A 15 2.36 11.55 -9.69
N ASP A 16 2.15 12.85 -9.91
CA ASP A 16 1.21 13.64 -9.11
C ASP A 16 -0.25 13.23 -9.36
N ARG A 17 -0.58 12.81 -10.59
CA ARG A 17 -1.93 12.33 -10.93
C ARG A 17 -2.20 10.97 -10.28
N VAL A 18 -1.22 10.07 -10.28
CA VAL A 18 -1.33 8.77 -9.61
C VAL A 18 -1.38 8.95 -8.10
N ALA A 19 -0.53 9.81 -7.53
CA ALA A 19 -0.52 10.11 -6.10
C ALA A 19 -1.85 10.72 -5.63
N ALA A 20 -2.49 11.59 -6.43
CA ALA A 20 -3.79 12.15 -6.08
C ALA A 20 -4.89 11.09 -5.89
N VAL A 21 -4.79 9.94 -6.56
CA VAL A 21 -5.70 8.79 -6.35
C VAL A 21 -5.18 7.91 -5.22
N LEU A 22 -3.89 7.56 -5.24
CA LEU A 22 -3.30 6.65 -4.26
C LEU A 22 -3.44 7.17 -2.82
N LEU A 23 -3.27 8.47 -2.60
CA LEU A 23 -3.27 9.10 -1.26
C LEU A 23 -4.69 9.37 -0.73
N ASP A 24 -5.73 9.16 -1.54
CA ASP A 24 -7.15 9.30 -1.16
C ASP A 24 -7.64 8.03 -0.44
N VAL A 25 -7.00 7.71 0.70
CA VAL A 25 -7.12 6.41 1.41
C VAL A 25 -8.16 6.38 2.52
N LEU A 26 -8.85 7.50 2.76
CA LEU A 26 -9.94 7.52 3.73
C LEU A 26 -11.05 6.55 3.29
N PRO A 27 -11.85 6.00 4.22
CA PRO A 27 -12.99 5.15 3.88
C PRO A 27 -13.92 5.85 2.87
N GLY A 28 -14.16 5.19 1.74
CA GLY A 28 -14.94 5.77 0.63
C GLY A 28 -14.16 6.66 -0.35
N GLY A 29 -12.86 6.84 -0.12
CA GLY A 29 -11.94 7.50 -1.05
C GLY A 29 -11.65 6.65 -2.29
N ARG A 30 -10.98 7.24 -3.27
CA ARG A 30 -10.71 6.62 -4.58
C ARG A 30 -9.51 5.67 -4.58
N SER A 31 -8.71 5.66 -3.51
CA SER A 31 -7.51 4.82 -3.47
C SER A 31 -7.88 3.34 -3.47
N PRO A 32 -7.16 2.50 -4.24
CA PRO A 32 -7.29 1.04 -4.13
C PRO A 32 -6.83 0.50 -2.76
N LEU A 33 -6.11 1.32 -1.98
CA LEU A 33 -5.68 1.00 -0.62
C LEU A 33 -6.72 1.39 0.43
N ALA A 34 -7.75 2.16 0.05
CA ALA A 34 -8.84 2.53 0.94
C ALA A 34 -9.53 1.26 1.42
N THR A 35 -9.35 0.94 2.69
CA THR A 35 -9.95 -0.26 3.29
C THR A 35 -11.25 0.14 3.98
N ALA A 36 -12.30 -0.66 3.78
CA ALA A 36 -13.55 -0.50 4.50
C ALA A 36 -13.31 -0.77 5.99
N GLY A 37 -13.77 0.14 6.84
CA GLY A 37 -13.62 0.06 8.29
C GLY A 37 -14.10 1.32 8.98
N THR A 38 -14.01 1.32 10.31
CA THR A 38 -14.31 2.50 11.12
C THR A 38 -13.01 3.20 11.48
N ILE A 39 -12.98 4.53 11.29
CA ILE A 39 -11.88 5.36 11.79
C ILE A 39 -12.13 5.58 13.28
N GLU A 40 -11.18 5.18 14.11
CA GLU A 40 -11.22 5.49 15.55
C GLU A 40 -10.52 6.80 15.89
N HIS A 41 -9.45 7.13 15.17
CA HIS A 41 -8.66 8.34 15.36
C HIS A 41 -8.16 8.84 14.01
N SER A 42 -8.17 10.16 13.81
CA SER A 42 -7.64 10.81 12.62
C SER A 42 -6.97 12.13 13.01
N ASP A 43 -5.73 12.28 12.59
CA ASP A 43 -4.93 13.50 12.66
C ASP A 43 -4.42 13.85 11.26
N GLY A 44 -5.36 14.15 10.36
CA GLY A 44 -5.11 14.55 8.97
C GLY A 44 -4.48 13.45 8.12
N ASP A 45 -3.18 13.25 8.30
CA ASP A 45 -2.32 12.35 7.54
C ASP A 45 -2.06 11.03 8.24
N GLU A 46 -2.44 10.90 9.50
CA GLU A 46 -2.44 9.62 10.20
C GLU A 46 -3.84 9.30 10.71
N PHE A 47 -4.27 8.06 10.51
CA PHE A 47 -5.50 7.58 11.12
C PHE A 47 -5.41 6.10 11.49
N VAL A 48 -6.19 5.71 12.49
CA VAL A 48 -6.32 4.32 12.91
C VAL A 48 -7.63 3.77 12.41
N MET A 49 -7.53 2.73 11.57
CA MET A 49 -8.65 1.96 11.07
C MET A 49 -8.81 0.69 11.89
N VAL A 50 -10.05 0.33 12.21
CA VAL A 50 -10.37 -0.99 12.76
C VAL A 50 -11.18 -1.80 11.75
N ARG A 51 -10.71 -3.02 11.51
CA ARG A 51 -11.34 -4.01 10.64
C ARG A 51 -11.22 -5.39 11.25
N ASP A 52 -12.34 -6.09 11.39
CA ASP A 52 -12.40 -7.47 11.90
C ASP A 52 -11.64 -7.65 13.24
N GLY A 53 -11.71 -6.63 14.11
CA GLY A 53 -11.03 -6.60 15.41
C GLY A 53 -9.53 -6.27 15.36
N SER A 54 -8.95 -6.06 14.18
CA SER A 54 -7.54 -5.67 14.00
C SER A 54 -7.41 -4.17 13.78
N ARG A 55 -6.41 -3.54 14.43
CA ARG A 55 -6.06 -2.14 14.21
C ARG A 55 -5.01 -2.00 13.12
N ILE A 56 -5.22 -1.06 12.21
CA ILE A 56 -4.28 -0.68 11.16
C ILE A 56 -4.05 0.82 11.25
N THR A 57 -2.82 1.22 11.54
CA THR A 57 -2.41 2.63 11.42
C THR A 57 -2.10 2.91 9.96
N VAL A 58 -2.76 3.91 9.39
CA VAL A 58 -2.52 4.39 8.04
C VAL A 58 -1.89 5.76 8.12
N THR A 59 -0.74 5.94 7.49
CA THR A 59 -0.03 7.22 7.41
C THR A 59 0.15 7.62 5.95
N VAL A 60 -0.19 8.85 5.60
CA VAL A 60 -0.10 9.44 4.27
C VAL A 60 1.05 10.44 4.27
N ASP A 61 2.09 10.18 3.49
CA ASP A 61 3.17 11.15 3.25
C ASP A 61 3.00 11.74 1.85
N ARG A 62 2.45 12.95 1.78
CA ARG A 62 2.22 13.63 0.50
C ARG A 62 3.51 14.08 -0.17
N ALA A 63 4.54 14.43 0.59
CA ALA A 63 5.81 14.86 0.03
C ALA A 63 6.54 13.68 -0.62
N ALA A 64 6.50 12.51 0.01
CA ALA A 64 7.05 11.27 -0.54
C ALA A 64 6.08 10.54 -1.50
N ARG A 65 4.87 11.06 -1.72
CA ARG A 65 3.79 10.39 -2.49
C ARG A 65 3.60 8.94 -2.07
N SER A 66 3.49 8.71 -0.76
CA SER A 66 3.41 7.36 -0.21
C SER A 66 2.34 7.18 0.85
N VAL A 67 1.86 5.94 0.97
CA VAL A 67 0.96 5.48 2.01
C VAL A 67 1.63 4.35 2.76
N THR A 68 1.67 4.45 4.08
CA THR A 68 2.07 3.38 4.99
C THR A 68 0.84 2.76 5.64
N GLN A 69 0.71 1.44 5.58
CA GLN A 69 -0.26 0.67 6.35
C GLN A 69 0.49 -0.22 7.32
N GLN A 70 0.34 0.02 8.61
CA GLN A 70 1.00 -0.72 9.67
C GLN A 70 -0.01 -1.51 10.50
N GLY A 71 0.21 -2.82 10.57
CA GLY A 71 -0.50 -3.69 11.51
C GLY A 71 0.17 -3.71 12.88
N GLU A 72 -0.46 -4.37 13.83
CA GLU A 72 -0.10 -4.24 15.26
C GLU A 72 1.29 -4.80 15.60
N TRP A 73 1.65 -5.98 15.09
CA TRP A 73 2.83 -6.70 15.57
C TRP A 73 4.00 -6.74 14.59
N TRP A 74 3.80 -7.20 13.36
CA TRP A 74 4.92 -7.47 12.44
C TRP A 74 4.84 -6.75 11.11
N TYR A 75 3.64 -6.37 10.67
CA TYR A 75 3.39 -5.94 9.29
C TYR A 75 3.52 -4.43 9.13
N ARG A 76 4.31 -4.01 8.14
CA ARG A 76 4.24 -2.66 7.56
C ARG A 76 4.32 -2.76 6.05
N GLY A 77 3.27 -2.33 5.36
CA GLY A 77 3.26 -2.13 3.92
C GLY A 77 3.47 -0.66 3.59
N VAL A 78 4.34 -0.36 2.63
CA VAL A 78 4.54 1.01 2.11
C VAL A 78 4.32 0.99 0.60
N THR A 79 3.38 1.78 0.11
CA THR A 79 3.15 1.98 -1.32
C THR A 79 3.53 3.40 -1.69
N SER A 80 4.48 3.57 -2.61
CA SER A 80 4.97 4.88 -3.06
C SER A 80 4.81 5.05 -4.57
N VAL A 81 4.73 6.31 -5.01
CA VAL A 81 4.73 6.68 -6.44
C VAL A 81 6.03 7.42 -6.77
N GLU A 82 6.82 6.81 -7.64
CA GLU A 82 8.11 7.32 -8.13
C GLU A 82 7.98 7.75 -9.61
N PRO A 83 8.75 8.74 -10.10
CA PRO A 83 8.81 9.07 -11.52
C PRO A 83 9.35 7.91 -12.36
N ASP A 84 8.74 7.66 -13.52
CA ASP A 84 9.20 6.67 -14.50
C ASP A 84 9.15 7.26 -15.92
N GLN A 85 9.97 6.75 -16.84
CA GLN A 85 9.99 7.22 -18.24
C GLN A 85 8.63 7.08 -18.95
N ARG A 86 7.80 6.11 -18.55
CA ARG A 86 6.46 5.88 -19.08
C ARG A 86 5.36 6.59 -18.31
N GLY A 87 5.71 7.32 -17.24
CA GLY A 87 4.77 8.06 -16.40
C GLY A 87 5.18 7.97 -14.94
N SER A 88 4.76 6.89 -14.28
CA SER A 88 5.10 6.63 -12.88
C SER A 88 5.27 5.15 -12.57
N GLN A 89 6.12 4.87 -11.60
CA GLN A 89 6.27 3.54 -11.01
C GLN A 89 5.61 3.54 -9.64
N VAL A 90 4.66 2.63 -9.44
CA VAL A 90 4.10 2.32 -8.13
C VAL A 90 4.93 1.19 -7.53
N VAL A 91 5.48 1.43 -6.35
CA VAL A 91 6.32 0.47 -5.63
C VAL A 91 5.65 0.10 -4.32
N HIS A 92 5.38 -1.18 -4.10
CA HIS A 92 4.86 -1.70 -2.84
C HIS A 92 5.93 -2.52 -2.14
N ARG A 93 6.27 -2.15 -0.90
CA ARG A 93 7.25 -2.84 -0.06
C ARG A 93 6.57 -3.36 1.21
N ILE A 94 6.82 -4.61 1.55
CA ILE A 94 6.37 -5.23 2.80
C ILE A 94 7.55 -5.45 3.71
N PHE A 95 7.43 -4.98 4.95
CA PHE A 95 8.46 -5.07 5.97
C PHE A 95 7.99 -5.85 7.19
N ASN A 96 8.95 -6.57 7.79
CA ASN A 96 8.86 -7.06 9.16
C ASN A 96 9.33 -5.98 10.14
N ILE A 97 8.42 -5.51 10.99
CA ILE A 97 8.66 -4.54 12.06
C ILE A 97 8.60 -5.16 13.47
N ALA A 98 8.48 -6.49 13.59
CA ALA A 98 8.30 -7.15 14.88
C ALA A 98 9.46 -6.85 15.86
N PRO A 99 9.15 -6.34 17.08
CA PRO A 99 10.16 -6.06 18.10
C PRO A 99 10.74 -7.35 18.70
N GLY A 100 9.95 -8.44 18.74
CA GLY A 100 10.34 -9.77 19.23
C GLY A 100 9.60 -10.89 18.51
N HIS A 101 9.98 -12.15 18.79
CA HIS A 101 9.37 -13.36 18.19
C HIS A 101 9.44 -13.41 16.66
N ARG A 102 10.50 -12.84 16.06
CA ARG A 102 10.67 -12.76 14.60
C ARG A 102 10.67 -14.11 13.88
N TRP A 103 11.00 -15.19 14.58
CA TRP A 103 10.91 -16.54 14.04
C TRP A 103 9.47 -16.92 13.65
N ALA A 104 8.48 -16.48 14.43
CA ALA A 104 7.06 -16.76 14.16
C ALA A 104 6.54 -15.96 12.96
N VAL A 105 7.12 -14.78 12.69
CA VAL A 105 6.81 -13.97 11.48
C VAL A 105 7.04 -14.78 10.22
N ARG A 106 8.12 -15.58 10.15
CA ARG A 106 8.42 -16.43 8.97
C ARG A 106 7.32 -17.43 8.67
N MET A 107 6.52 -17.83 9.66
CA MET A 107 5.37 -18.72 9.46
C MET A 107 4.13 -17.92 9.08
N VAL A 108 3.78 -16.90 9.85
CA VAL A 108 2.53 -16.15 9.65
C VAL A 108 2.56 -15.25 8.42
N SER A 109 3.74 -14.82 7.95
CA SER A 109 3.87 -13.98 6.76
C SER A 109 3.72 -14.75 5.45
N ARG A 110 3.81 -16.10 5.46
CA ARG A 110 3.82 -16.90 4.21
C ARG A 110 2.57 -16.68 3.36
N GLY A 111 1.39 -16.77 3.98
CA GLY A 111 0.11 -16.56 3.28
C GLY A 111 -0.01 -15.15 2.71
N PRO A 112 0.13 -14.10 3.53
CA PRO A 112 0.10 -12.71 3.06
C PRO A 112 1.10 -12.41 1.95
N LEU A 113 2.36 -12.86 2.08
CA LEU A 113 3.39 -12.64 1.06
C LEU A 113 3.07 -13.39 -0.25
N HIS A 114 2.48 -14.58 -0.18
CA HIS A 114 2.05 -15.31 -1.37
C HIS A 114 0.86 -14.66 -2.07
N ALA A 115 -0.06 -14.03 -1.33
CA ALA A 115 -1.22 -13.35 -1.89
C ALA A 115 -0.89 -11.93 -2.41
N ALA A 116 0.21 -11.32 -1.94
CA ALA A 116 0.57 -9.95 -2.23
C ALA A 116 0.70 -9.62 -3.74
N PRO A 117 1.31 -10.46 -4.60
CA PRO A 117 1.39 -10.17 -6.03
C PRO A 117 0.02 -10.02 -6.70
N THR A 118 -0.93 -10.91 -6.38
CA THR A 118 -2.30 -10.83 -6.91
C THR A 118 -3.02 -9.59 -6.40
N ALA A 119 -2.92 -9.30 -5.09
CA ALA A 119 -3.53 -8.11 -4.50
C ALA A 119 -2.96 -6.82 -5.13
N PHE A 120 -1.65 -6.77 -5.35
CA PHE A 120 -0.98 -5.64 -6.00
C PHE A 120 -1.42 -5.47 -7.46
N ALA A 121 -1.53 -6.55 -8.23
CA ALA A 121 -2.07 -6.50 -9.58
C ALA A 121 -3.49 -5.92 -9.62
N THR A 122 -4.36 -6.34 -8.68
CA THR A 122 -5.71 -5.78 -8.54
C THR A 122 -5.71 -4.29 -8.19
N GLN A 123 -4.77 -3.84 -7.34
CA GLN A 123 -4.61 -2.42 -7.02
C GLN A 123 -4.22 -1.60 -8.25
N LEU A 124 -3.29 -2.10 -9.08
CA LEU A 124 -2.91 -1.43 -10.34
C LEU A 124 -4.07 -1.39 -11.35
N GLU A 125 -4.84 -2.47 -11.44
CA GLU A 125 -6.04 -2.51 -12.30
C GLU A 125 -7.08 -1.47 -11.85
N GLN A 126 -7.28 -1.30 -10.54
CA GLN A 126 -8.14 -0.25 -9.99
C GLN A 126 -7.60 1.16 -10.31
N LEU A 127 -6.30 1.40 -10.16
CA LEU A 127 -5.68 2.68 -10.58
C LEU A 127 -5.86 2.94 -12.07
N SER A 128 -5.67 1.92 -12.91
CA SER A 128 -5.91 2.00 -14.36
C SER A 128 -7.33 2.45 -14.67
N ARG A 129 -8.34 1.85 -14.00
CA ARG A 129 -9.74 2.23 -14.17
C ARG A 129 -10.04 3.66 -13.70
N GLU A 130 -9.57 4.04 -12.51
CA GLU A 130 -9.78 5.38 -11.95
C GLU A 130 -9.14 6.48 -12.80
N LEU A 131 -8.01 6.18 -13.42
CA LEU A 131 -7.24 7.15 -14.21
C LEU A 131 -7.55 7.08 -15.72
N GLY A 132 -8.17 6.01 -16.20
CA GLY A 132 -8.40 5.75 -17.62
C GLY A 132 -7.10 5.60 -18.42
N VAL A 133 -6.06 5.01 -17.82
CA VAL A 133 -4.74 4.79 -18.44
C VAL A 133 -4.28 3.35 -18.26
N ALA A 134 -3.27 2.91 -19.01
CA ALA A 134 -2.69 1.59 -18.81
C ALA A 134 -1.92 1.50 -17.48
N ALA A 135 -2.01 0.34 -16.84
CA ALA A 135 -1.15 -0.03 -15.73
C ALA A 135 -0.82 -1.53 -15.79
N TRP A 136 0.40 -1.90 -15.40
CA TRP A 136 0.82 -3.30 -15.38
C TRP A 136 1.85 -3.55 -14.28
N VAL A 137 1.89 -4.81 -13.80
CA VAL A 137 2.95 -5.29 -12.91
C VAL A 137 4.22 -5.49 -13.72
N GLU A 138 5.36 -5.07 -13.18
CA GLU A 138 6.66 -5.42 -13.72
C GLU A 138 7.02 -6.83 -13.24
N LEU A 139 7.32 -7.70 -14.19
CA LEU A 139 7.86 -9.02 -13.91
C LEU A 139 9.38 -8.85 -13.82
N ASP A 140 9.93 -9.05 -12.63
CA ASP A 140 11.38 -9.22 -12.44
C ASP A 140 11.87 -10.54 -13.07
#